data_AF-A0A1Y5II78-F1
#
_entry.id   AF-A0A1Y5II78-F1
#
_cell.length_a   1.000
_cell.length_b   1.000
_cell.length_c   1.000
_cell.angle_alpha   90.00
_cell.angle_beta   90.00
_cell.angle_gamma   90.00
#
_symmetry.space_group_name_H-M   'P 1'
#
loop_
_entity.id
_entity.type
_entity.pdbx_description
1 polymer ?
#
loop_
_entity_poly.entity_id
_entity_poly.type
_entity_poly.pdbx_seq_one_letter_code
_entity_poly.pdbx_strand_id
1 'polypeptide(L)'
;MCFSATVRAASARAVGPSAYVVRWSASFVPAKTRALYDLALNWPFGELEIEKRDILDKIGETSRFTYRALFRVLARAVREKKMRIPIAKIEGVSELTFDDDGKLTRHVERLTLVREMNAGRVRNKRIARDVLEYLDAWKPPGMSLERWDEIVEDKVDVYGVPGMRQLDVDGLEEDFADGGRIEDATALLGFFTLIILAFGFGFGSWYLARAHQQLELVRALDAAFDA
;
A
#
# COMPACT_ATOMS: atom_id res chain seq x y z
N MET A 1 7.69 -4.92 12.62
CA MET A 1 6.56 -4.14 12.05
C MET A 1 5.29 -4.58 12.77
N CYS A 2 4.46 -3.68 13.28
CA CYS A 2 3.11 -4.05 13.72
C CYS A 2 2.24 -4.24 12.48
N PHE A 3 2.00 -5.49 12.09
CA PHE A 3 0.93 -5.86 11.18
C PHE A 3 -0.40 -5.66 11.91
N SER A 4 -1.26 -4.78 11.40
CA SER A 4 -2.57 -4.52 11.97
C SER A 4 -3.62 -4.78 10.90
N ALA A 5 -4.31 -5.92 11.03
CA ALA A 5 -5.43 -6.27 10.18
C ALA A 5 -6.74 -6.12 10.95
N THR A 6 -7.72 -5.50 10.31
CA THR A 6 -9.10 -5.52 10.79
C THR A 6 -9.76 -6.79 10.27
N VAL A 7 -10.03 -7.74 11.16
CA VAL A 7 -10.72 -8.99 10.82
C VAL A 7 -12.20 -8.84 11.14
N ARG A 8 -13.06 -9.22 10.20
CA ARG A 8 -14.51 -9.26 10.35
C ARG A 8 -15.03 -10.64 9.96
N ALA A 9 -15.72 -11.30 10.89
CA ALA A 9 -16.52 -12.47 10.58
C ALA A 9 -17.80 -12.02 9.87
N ALA A 10 -18.02 -12.53 8.65
CA ALA A 10 -19.21 -12.21 7.85
C ALA A 10 -20.38 -13.14 8.17
N SER A 11 -20.11 -14.42 8.45
CA SER A 11 -21.12 -15.41 8.82
C SER A 11 -20.46 -16.61 9.49
N ALA A 12 -21.13 -17.19 10.48
CA ALA A 12 -20.78 -18.49 11.06
C ALA A 12 -21.97 -19.44 10.90
N ARG A 13 -21.70 -20.68 10.47
CA ARG A 13 -22.72 -21.71 10.32
C ARG A 13 -22.25 -23.01 10.97
N ALA A 14 -23.09 -23.61 11.79
CA ALA A 14 -22.90 -24.98 12.24
C ALA A 14 -23.20 -25.96 11.09
N VAL A 15 -22.26 -26.86 10.82
CA VAL A 15 -22.40 -27.94 9.81
C VAL A 15 -22.65 -29.29 10.49
N GLY A 16 -22.30 -29.40 11.77
CA GLY A 16 -22.64 -30.53 12.64
C GLY A 16 -22.57 -30.12 14.12
N PRO A 17 -22.74 -31.07 15.06
CA PRO A 17 -22.73 -30.80 16.50
C PRO A 17 -21.44 -30.13 16.98
N SER A 18 -20.31 -30.49 16.38
CA SER A 18 -18.97 -30.02 16.74
C SER A 18 -18.21 -29.40 15.56
N ALA A 19 -18.89 -29.10 14.45
CA ALA A 19 -18.26 -28.57 13.24
C ALA A 19 -18.87 -27.24 12.82
N TYR A 20 -18.02 -26.23 12.63
CA TYR A 20 -18.40 -24.87 12.29
C TYR A 20 -17.66 -24.41 11.05
N VAL A 21 -18.36 -23.67 10.19
CA VAL A 21 -17.80 -23.02 9.03
C VAL A 21 -18.00 -21.52 9.18
N VAL A 22 -16.88 -20.79 9.22
CA VAL A 22 -16.85 -19.34 9.39
C VAL A 22 -16.32 -18.70 8.12
N ARG A 23 -17.12 -17.80 7.53
CA ARG A 23 -16.65 -16.93 6.44
C ARG A 23 -16.18 -15.62 7.05
N TRP A 24 -15.01 -15.19 6.66
CA TRP A 24 -14.39 -13.98 7.20
C TRP A 24 -13.70 -13.17 6.11
N SER A 25 -13.46 -11.90 6.44
CA SER A 25 -12.67 -10.98 5.64
C SER A 25 -11.68 -10.26 6.53
N ALA A 26 -10.44 -10.13 6.09
CA ALA A 26 -9.40 -9.36 6.74
C ALA A 26 -9.00 -8.20 5.81
N SER A 27 -8.89 -6.99 6.36
CA SER A 27 -8.42 -5.84 5.62
C SER A 27 -7.29 -5.13 6.34
N PHE A 28 -6.23 -4.77 5.61
CA PHE A 28 -5.06 -4.09 6.16
C PHE A 28 -4.43 -3.15 5.11
N VAL A 29 -3.54 -2.27 5.57
CA VAL A 29 -2.74 -1.41 4.70
C VAL A 29 -1.42 -2.13 4.41
N PRO A 30 -1.15 -2.54 3.15
CA PRO A 30 0.09 -3.22 2.80
C PRO A 30 1.33 -2.37 3.07
N ALA A 31 2.44 -3.02 3.40
CA ALA A 31 3.72 -2.37 3.65
C ALA A 31 4.13 -1.44 2.50
N LYS A 32 3.91 -1.87 1.24
CA LYS A 32 4.23 -1.06 0.05
C LYS A 32 3.45 0.25 -0.06
N THR A 33 2.24 0.31 0.48
CA THR A 33 1.42 1.54 0.47
C THR A 33 1.45 2.29 1.78
N ARG A 34 2.18 1.78 2.77
CA ARG A 34 2.33 2.44 4.06
C ARG A 34 2.91 3.84 3.93
N ALA A 35 3.93 4.03 3.09
CA ALA A 35 4.50 5.37 2.86
C ALA A 35 3.45 6.36 2.30
N LEU A 36 2.59 5.92 1.38
CA LEU A 36 1.50 6.76 0.85
C LEU A 36 0.42 7.03 1.90
N TYR A 37 0.13 6.04 2.75
CA TYR A 37 -0.81 6.18 3.87
C TYR A 37 -0.28 7.15 4.93
N ASP A 38 0.98 7.04 5.31
CA ASP A 38 1.63 7.93 6.26
C ASP A 38 1.74 9.36 5.71
N LEU A 39 1.99 9.51 4.40
CA LEU A 39 1.91 10.82 3.71
C LEU A 39 0.51 11.42 3.78
N ALA A 40 -0.53 10.61 3.60
CA ALA A 40 -1.91 11.08 3.67
C ALA A 40 -2.31 11.49 5.10
N LEU A 41 -1.82 10.78 6.11
CA LEU A 41 -2.04 11.14 7.52
C LEU A 41 -1.34 12.44 7.90
N ASN A 42 -0.15 12.69 7.35
CA ASN A 42 0.66 13.89 7.61
C ASN A 42 0.53 14.92 6.48
N TRP A 43 -0.65 15.00 5.86
CA TRP A 43 -0.83 15.82 4.67
C TRP A 43 -0.52 17.30 4.95
N PRO A 44 0.46 17.91 4.26
CA PRO A 44 0.96 19.24 4.62
C PRO A 44 0.07 20.39 4.12
N PHE A 45 -0.92 20.11 3.26
CA PHE A 45 -1.73 21.12 2.58
C PHE A 45 -3.15 21.25 3.15
N GLY A 46 -3.36 20.88 4.43
CA GLY A 46 -4.62 21.03 5.15
C GLY A 46 -5.41 19.72 5.29
N GLU A 47 -6.74 19.82 5.37
CA GLU A 47 -7.61 18.64 5.55
C GLU A 47 -7.64 17.76 4.30
N LEU A 48 -7.43 16.46 4.50
CA LEU A 48 -7.46 15.43 3.47
C LEU A 48 -8.36 14.27 3.90
N GLU A 49 -9.37 13.97 3.10
CA GLU A 49 -10.23 12.80 3.27
C GLU A 49 -9.53 11.55 2.72
N ILE A 50 -9.32 10.55 3.60
CA ILE A 50 -8.69 9.28 3.24
C ILE A 50 -9.78 8.24 2.92
N GLU A 51 -9.90 7.89 1.64
CA GLU A 51 -10.83 6.86 1.18
C GLU A 51 -10.07 5.53 1.01
N LYS A 52 -10.35 4.54 1.86
CA LYS A 52 -9.76 3.20 1.77
C LYS A 52 -10.54 2.37 0.75
N ARG A 53 -9.87 1.87 -0.29
CA ARG A 53 -10.49 1.10 -1.37
C ARG A 53 -9.79 -0.24 -1.57
N ASP A 54 -10.54 -1.35 -1.64
CA ASP A 54 -9.95 -2.63 -2.02
C ASP A 54 -9.69 -2.70 -3.54
N ILE A 55 -8.77 -3.58 -3.93
CA ILE A 55 -8.33 -3.74 -5.33
C ILE A 55 -8.76 -5.09 -5.92
N LEU A 56 -9.71 -5.78 -5.29
CA LEU A 56 -10.14 -7.11 -5.74
C LEU A 56 -10.87 -7.05 -7.09
N ASP A 57 -11.46 -5.90 -7.43
CA ASP A 57 -12.03 -5.61 -8.75
C ASP A 57 -11.00 -5.74 -9.89
N LYS A 58 -9.70 -5.64 -9.58
CA LYS A 58 -8.60 -5.65 -10.54
C LYS A 58 -7.80 -6.95 -10.58
N ILE A 59 -8.40 -8.06 -10.15
CA ILE A 59 -7.70 -9.35 -10.02
C ILE A 59 -7.10 -9.87 -11.34
N GLY A 60 -7.80 -9.66 -12.45
CA GLY A 60 -7.37 -10.05 -13.80
C GLY A 60 -6.52 -9.01 -14.52
N GLU A 61 -6.29 -7.84 -13.93
CA GLU A 61 -5.49 -6.77 -14.54
C GLU A 61 -4.01 -6.89 -14.16
N THR A 62 -3.12 -6.64 -15.11
CA THR A 62 -1.68 -6.51 -14.81
C THR A 62 -1.42 -5.14 -14.17
N SER A 63 -0.84 -5.15 -12.97
CA SER A 63 -0.51 -3.93 -12.24
C SER A 63 0.87 -3.43 -12.61
N ARG A 64 0.97 -2.16 -13.01
CA ARG A 64 2.23 -1.46 -13.29
C ARG A 64 2.31 -0.17 -12.48
N PHE A 65 3.49 0.09 -11.92
CA PHE A 65 3.78 1.37 -11.32
C PHE A 65 4.20 2.37 -12.41
N THR A 66 3.69 3.59 -12.33
CA THR A 66 4.13 4.72 -13.16
C THR A 66 4.19 5.98 -12.32
N TYR A 67 5.21 6.81 -12.53
CA TYR A 67 5.33 8.10 -11.84
C TYR A 67 4.19 9.03 -12.21
N ARG A 68 3.72 8.96 -13.47
CA ARG A 68 2.54 9.69 -13.92
C ARG A 68 1.29 9.36 -13.09
N ALA A 69 1.07 8.09 -12.76
CA ALA A 69 -0.06 7.70 -11.90
C ALA A 69 0.11 8.21 -10.47
N LEU A 70 1.32 8.13 -9.91
CA LEU A 70 1.62 8.68 -8.59
C LEU A 70 1.33 10.18 -8.52
N PHE A 71 1.84 10.97 -9.47
CA PHE A 71 1.59 12.41 -9.50
C PHE A 71 0.12 12.74 -9.73
N ARG A 72 -0.61 11.92 -10.51
CA ARG A 72 -2.06 12.08 -10.65
C ARG A 72 -2.79 11.90 -9.32
N VAL A 73 -2.37 10.92 -8.50
CA VAL A 73 -2.91 10.73 -7.14
C VAL A 73 -2.63 11.95 -6.26
N LEU A 74 -1.40 12.47 -6.27
CA LEU A 74 -1.03 13.64 -5.47
C LEU A 74 -1.73 14.92 -5.94
N ALA A 75 -1.79 15.16 -7.25
CA ALA A 75 -2.49 16.31 -7.82
C ALA A 75 -3.99 16.27 -7.51
N ARG A 76 -4.60 15.08 -7.53
CA ARG A 76 -5.97 14.88 -7.12
C ARG A 76 -6.17 15.15 -5.64
N ALA A 77 -5.26 14.70 -4.78
CA ALA A 77 -5.30 14.98 -3.35
C ALA A 77 -5.24 16.48 -3.05
N VAL A 78 -4.40 17.25 -3.77
CA VAL A 78 -4.33 18.71 -3.63
C VAL A 78 -5.63 19.39 -4.10
N ARG A 79 -6.19 18.97 -5.24
CA ARG A 79 -7.36 19.64 -5.85
C ARG A 79 -8.69 19.25 -5.21
N GLU A 80 -8.89 17.97 -4.97
CA GLU A 80 -10.16 17.42 -4.49
C GLU A 80 -10.19 17.26 -2.97
N LYS A 81 -9.04 17.42 -2.28
CA LYS A 81 -8.89 17.11 -0.85
C LYS A 81 -9.29 15.68 -0.48
N LYS A 82 -9.22 14.75 -1.44
CA LYS A 82 -9.50 13.32 -1.24
C LYS A 82 -8.35 12.48 -1.78
N MET A 83 -7.90 11.50 -1.00
CA MET A 83 -6.90 10.52 -1.42
C MET A 83 -7.45 9.11 -1.28
N ARG A 84 -7.49 8.40 -2.41
CA ARG A 84 -7.87 6.99 -2.46
C ARG A 84 -6.66 6.11 -2.19
N ILE A 85 -6.69 5.38 -1.09
CA ILE A 85 -5.60 4.51 -0.67
C ILE A 85 -6.02 3.06 -0.87
N PRO A 86 -5.32 2.34 -1.76
CA PRO A 86 -5.59 0.93 -1.97
C PRO A 86 -5.21 0.11 -0.73
N ILE A 87 -6.17 -0.63 -0.20
CA ILE A 87 -6.02 -1.55 0.93
C ILE A 87 -6.04 -3.00 0.44
N ALA A 88 -5.34 -3.88 1.17
CA ALA A 88 -5.46 -5.31 0.97
C ALA A 88 -6.76 -5.81 1.59
N LYS A 89 -7.42 -6.73 0.89
CA LYS A 89 -8.58 -7.46 1.39
C LYS A 89 -8.39 -8.94 1.11
N ILE A 90 -8.34 -9.73 2.17
CA ILE A 90 -8.22 -11.19 2.12
C ILE A 90 -9.55 -11.78 2.58
N GLU A 91 -10.09 -12.70 1.80
CA GLU A 91 -11.35 -13.38 2.10
C GLU A 91 -11.10 -14.88 2.21
N GLY A 92 -11.67 -15.48 3.25
CA GLY A 92 -11.42 -16.87 3.57
C GLY A 92 -12.61 -17.56 4.23
N VAL A 93 -12.52 -18.88 4.24
CA VAL A 93 -13.44 -19.78 4.95
C VAL A 93 -12.62 -20.65 5.89
N SER A 94 -12.91 -20.58 7.18
CA SER A 94 -12.32 -21.44 8.21
C SER A 94 -13.31 -22.53 8.61
N GLU A 95 -12.88 -23.78 8.49
CA GLU A 95 -13.59 -24.96 8.96
C GLU A 95 -12.97 -25.40 10.28
N LEU A 96 -13.76 -25.33 11.35
CA LEU A 96 -13.35 -25.63 12.72
C LEU A 96 -14.08 -26.89 13.18
N THR A 97 -13.33 -27.84 13.72
CA THR A 97 -13.89 -29.06 14.34
C THR A 97 -13.43 -29.13 15.78
N PHE A 98 -14.38 -29.36 16.68
CA PHE A 98 -14.17 -29.47 18.11
C PHE A 98 -14.38 -30.93 18.56
N ASP A 99 -13.73 -31.34 19.64
CA ASP A 99 -14.08 -32.57 20.35
C ASP A 99 -15.27 -32.35 21.30
N ASP A 100 -15.69 -33.43 21.97
CA ASP A 100 -16.79 -33.43 22.93
C ASP A 100 -16.49 -32.55 24.17
N ASP A 101 -15.20 -32.32 24.46
CA ASP A 101 -14.71 -31.44 25.52
C ASP A 101 -14.64 -29.97 25.09
N GLY A 102 -15.00 -29.65 23.85
CA GLY A 102 -15.01 -28.30 23.29
C GLY A 102 -13.64 -27.77 22.87
N LYS A 103 -12.61 -28.62 22.78
CA LYS A 103 -11.27 -28.26 22.32
C LYS A 103 -11.18 -28.39 20.80
N LEU A 104 -10.51 -27.42 20.17
CA LEU A 104 -10.31 -27.39 18.72
C LEU A 104 -9.35 -28.52 18.30
N THR A 105 -9.87 -29.50 17.57
CA THR A 105 -9.12 -30.66 17.08
C THR A 105 -8.62 -30.46 15.65
N ARG A 106 -9.37 -29.74 14.83
CA ARG A 106 -9.00 -29.49 13.43
C ARG A 106 -9.38 -28.07 13.02
N HIS A 107 -8.43 -27.41 12.37
CA HIS A 107 -8.62 -26.11 11.74
C HIS A 107 -8.14 -26.18 10.30
N VAL A 108 -9.03 -25.91 9.35
CA VAL A 108 -8.67 -25.78 7.93
C VAL A 108 -9.12 -24.45 7.41
N GLU A 109 -8.19 -23.69 6.85
CA GLU A 109 -8.48 -22.43 6.21
C GLU A 109 -8.37 -22.55 4.70
N ARG A 110 -9.35 -21.95 4.01
CA ARG A 110 -9.39 -21.87 2.56
C ARG A 110 -9.49 -20.41 2.17
N LEU A 111 -8.40 -19.87 1.65
CA LEU A 111 -8.34 -18.50 1.14
C LEU A 111 -8.86 -18.47 -0.30
N THR A 112 -9.80 -17.56 -0.58
CA THR A 112 -10.34 -17.40 -1.93
C THR A 112 -9.24 -17.06 -2.91
N LEU A 113 -8.37 -16.10 -2.56
CA LEU A 113 -7.30 -15.62 -3.44
C LEU A 113 -6.26 -16.69 -3.79
N VAL A 114 -5.89 -17.58 -2.86
CA VAL A 114 -4.97 -18.69 -3.15
C VAL A 114 -5.56 -19.63 -4.21
N ARG A 115 -6.86 -19.92 -4.12
CA ARG A 115 -7.56 -20.71 -5.15
C ARG A 115 -7.55 -20.01 -6.51
N GLU A 116 -7.74 -18.68 -6.54
CA GLU A 116 -7.71 -17.90 -7.77
C GLU A 116 -6.29 -17.83 -8.38
N MET A 117 -5.24 -17.75 -7.53
CA MET A 117 -3.83 -17.78 -7.95
C MET A 117 -3.49 -19.13 -8.59
N ASN A 118 -3.77 -20.23 -7.90
CA ASN A 118 -3.49 -21.58 -8.39
C ASN A 118 -4.29 -21.95 -9.65
N ALA A 119 -5.39 -21.23 -9.91
CA ALA A 119 -6.16 -21.38 -11.14
C ALA A 119 -5.72 -20.44 -12.27
N GLY A 120 -4.63 -19.67 -12.10
CA GLY A 120 -4.10 -18.74 -13.10
C GLY A 120 -4.98 -17.52 -13.36
N ARG A 121 -5.93 -17.20 -12.47
CA ARG A 121 -6.87 -16.07 -12.64
C ARG A 121 -6.33 -14.76 -12.07
N VAL A 122 -5.35 -14.82 -11.18
CA VAL A 122 -4.67 -13.65 -10.63
C VAL A 122 -3.57 -13.20 -11.58
N ARG A 123 -3.73 -12.03 -12.18
CA ARG A 123 -2.69 -11.37 -12.99
C ARG A 123 -2.07 -10.16 -12.29
N ASN A 124 -2.72 -9.71 -11.23
CA ASN A 124 -2.28 -8.54 -10.48
C ASN A 124 -1.24 -8.90 -9.43
N LYS A 125 0.04 -8.64 -9.72
CA LYS A 125 1.14 -8.88 -8.76
C LYS A 125 0.96 -8.23 -7.40
N ARG A 126 0.24 -7.11 -7.33
CA ARG A 126 -0.01 -6.44 -6.05
C ARG A 126 -0.89 -7.30 -5.14
N ILE A 127 -1.96 -7.88 -5.69
CA ILE A 127 -2.85 -8.76 -4.92
C ILE A 127 -2.10 -10.01 -4.47
N ALA A 128 -1.25 -10.57 -5.33
CA ALA A 128 -0.39 -11.71 -4.95
C ALA A 128 0.55 -11.35 -3.79
N ARG A 129 1.17 -10.17 -3.82
CA ARG A 129 2.00 -9.68 -2.69
C ARG A 129 1.21 -9.45 -1.42
N ASP A 130 -0.01 -8.90 -1.52
CA ASP A 130 -0.88 -8.72 -0.37
C ASP A 130 -1.25 -10.07 0.29
N VAL A 131 -1.42 -11.14 -0.51
CA VAL A 131 -1.63 -12.51 0.01
C VAL A 131 -0.39 -13.02 0.73
N LEU A 132 0.80 -12.83 0.18
CA LEU A 132 2.05 -13.25 0.83
C LEU A 132 2.30 -12.48 2.13
N GLU A 133 2.12 -11.15 2.12
CA GLU A 133 2.24 -10.33 3.33
C GLU A 133 1.25 -10.79 4.43
N TYR A 134 0.06 -11.24 4.03
CA TYR A 134 -0.89 -11.86 4.95
C TYR A 134 -0.37 -13.20 5.49
N LEU A 135 0.11 -14.11 4.64
CA LEU A 135 0.60 -15.42 5.06
C LEU A 135 1.84 -15.33 5.97
N ASP A 136 2.75 -14.39 5.69
CA ASP A 136 3.94 -14.13 6.51
C ASP A 136 3.55 -13.67 7.92
N ALA A 137 2.52 -12.82 8.02
CA ALA A 137 2.03 -12.31 9.29
C ALA A 137 1.27 -13.36 10.11
N TRP A 138 0.75 -14.42 9.48
CA TRP A 138 -0.07 -15.46 10.09
C TRP A 138 0.65 -16.80 10.27
N LYS A 139 1.99 -16.79 10.29
CA LYS A 139 2.80 -17.98 10.57
C LYS A 139 2.34 -18.67 11.88
N PRO A 140 2.08 -19.99 11.87
CA PRO A 140 1.73 -20.74 13.07
C PRO A 140 2.79 -20.65 14.18
N PRO A 141 2.38 -20.58 15.46
CA PRO A 141 3.32 -20.61 16.58
C PRO A 141 4.06 -21.95 16.62
N GLY A 142 5.38 -21.91 16.88
CA GLY A 142 6.22 -23.10 16.94
C GLY A 142 6.75 -23.63 15.60
N MET A 143 6.44 -22.97 14.48
CA MET A 143 7.02 -23.28 13.17
C MET A 143 8.20 -22.35 12.83
N SER A 144 9.27 -22.89 12.23
CA SER A 144 10.36 -22.07 11.70
C SER A 144 9.89 -21.28 10.48
N LEU A 145 10.60 -20.20 10.14
CA LEU A 145 10.25 -19.39 8.97
C LEU A 145 10.50 -20.19 7.68
N GLU A 146 11.63 -20.89 7.58
CA GLU A 146 11.98 -21.65 6.38
C GLU A 146 10.94 -22.73 6.05
N ARG A 147 10.50 -23.46 7.08
CA ARG A 147 9.47 -24.49 6.91
C ARG A 147 8.12 -23.91 6.51
N TRP A 148 7.80 -22.71 7.00
CA TRP A 148 6.56 -22.04 6.62
C TRP A 148 6.62 -21.59 5.17
N ASP A 149 7.74 -21.00 4.75
CA ASP A 149 7.97 -20.56 3.38
C ASP A 149 7.88 -21.75 2.40
N GLU A 150 8.51 -22.89 2.73
CA GLU A 150 8.38 -24.13 1.94
C GLU A 150 6.92 -24.58 1.76
N ILE A 151 6.10 -24.50 2.82
CA ILE A 151 4.68 -24.86 2.77
C ILE A 151 3.90 -23.87 1.92
N VAL A 152 4.19 -22.58 2.04
CA VAL A 152 3.53 -21.52 1.26
C VAL A 152 3.87 -21.69 -0.23
N GLU A 153 5.14 -21.93 -0.57
CA GLU A 153 5.59 -22.18 -1.94
C GLU A 153 4.96 -23.44 -2.55
N ASP A 154 4.80 -24.53 -1.78
CA ASP A 154 4.13 -25.75 -2.25
C ASP A 154 2.61 -25.55 -2.48
N LYS A 155 1.98 -24.62 -1.75
CA LYS A 155 0.52 -24.45 -1.75
C LYS A 155 0.04 -23.29 -2.60
N VAL A 156 0.90 -22.32 -2.92
CA VAL A 156 0.54 -21.09 -3.63
C VAL A 156 1.42 -20.95 -4.87
N ASP A 157 0.81 -20.99 -6.05
CA ASP A 157 1.50 -20.71 -7.31
C ASP A 157 1.73 -19.19 -7.49
N VAL A 158 2.72 -18.69 -6.76
CA VAL A 158 3.12 -17.27 -6.81
C VAL A 158 3.79 -16.94 -8.15
N TYR A 159 4.61 -17.86 -8.66
CA TYR A 159 5.41 -17.65 -9.88
C TYR A 159 4.58 -17.69 -11.17
N GLY A 160 3.36 -18.23 -11.12
CA GLY A 160 2.36 -18.12 -12.17
C GLY A 160 1.82 -16.70 -12.39
N VAL A 161 1.95 -15.80 -11.40
CA VAL A 161 1.50 -14.42 -11.52
C VAL A 161 2.55 -13.56 -12.25
N PRO A 162 2.18 -12.81 -13.31
CA PRO A 162 3.12 -11.94 -14.02
C PRO A 162 3.76 -10.89 -13.11
N GLY A 163 5.09 -10.78 -13.12
CA GLY A 163 5.85 -9.79 -12.34
C GLY A 163 6.12 -10.18 -10.87
N MET A 164 6.05 -11.48 -10.57
CA MET A 164 6.31 -12.07 -9.25
C MET A 164 7.56 -12.96 -9.20
N ARG A 165 8.32 -13.09 -10.29
CA ARG A 165 9.54 -13.91 -10.31
C ARG A 165 10.68 -13.22 -9.58
N GLN A 166 11.65 -14.00 -9.13
CA GLN A 166 12.81 -13.52 -8.37
C GLN A 166 13.66 -12.46 -9.12
N LEU A 167 13.61 -12.46 -10.46
CA LEU A 167 14.31 -11.49 -11.32
C LEU A 167 13.38 -10.39 -11.88
N ASP A 168 12.08 -10.44 -11.57
CA ASP A 168 11.12 -9.42 -12.01
C ASP A 168 11.32 -8.17 -11.14
N VAL A 169 12.11 -7.22 -11.63
CA VAL A 169 12.25 -5.91 -11.00
C VAL A 169 11.03 -5.08 -11.39
N ASP A 170 10.32 -4.56 -10.38
CA ASP A 170 9.16 -3.68 -10.57
C ASP A 170 9.52 -2.50 -11.48
N GLY A 171 8.94 -2.48 -12.68
CA GLY A 171 9.13 -1.41 -13.67
C GLY A 171 10.02 -1.79 -14.87
N LEU A 172 10.81 -2.87 -14.79
CA LEU A 172 11.74 -3.29 -15.85
C LEU A 172 11.17 -4.33 -16.83
N GLU A 173 10.04 -4.96 -16.49
CA GLU A 173 9.46 -6.12 -17.21
C GLU A 173 9.13 -5.86 -18.70
N GLU A 174 8.95 -4.59 -19.12
CA GLU A 174 8.67 -4.23 -20.52
C GLU A 174 9.39 -2.94 -20.99
N ASP A 175 10.49 -2.57 -20.33
CA ASP A 175 11.29 -1.37 -20.65
C ASP A 175 11.97 -1.42 -22.04
N PHE A 176 11.86 -2.54 -22.76
CA PHE A 176 12.49 -2.76 -24.06
C PHE A 176 11.55 -2.63 -25.27
N ALA A 177 10.21 -2.55 -25.08
CA ALA A 177 9.25 -2.64 -26.19
C ALA A 177 8.52 -1.32 -26.55
N ASP A 178 7.99 -0.55 -25.60
CA ASP A 178 6.88 0.39 -25.90
C ASP A 178 7.00 1.83 -25.33
N GLY A 179 8.14 2.52 -25.48
CA GLY A 179 8.22 3.99 -25.35
C GLY A 179 7.90 4.62 -23.97
N GLY A 180 7.48 3.83 -22.97
CA GLY A 180 7.06 4.28 -21.64
C GLY A 180 8.15 5.00 -20.84
N ARG A 181 9.43 4.75 -21.15
CA ARG A 181 10.57 5.42 -20.53
C ARG A 181 10.55 6.94 -20.69
N ILE A 182 10.08 7.44 -21.83
CA ILE A 182 10.11 8.89 -22.10
C ILE A 182 9.03 9.62 -21.30
N GLU A 183 7.83 9.06 -21.22
CA GLU A 183 6.71 9.69 -20.51
C GLU A 183 6.95 9.75 -19.00
N ASP A 184 7.42 8.66 -18.39
CA ASP A 184 7.71 8.64 -16.95
C ASP A 184 8.94 9.47 -16.58
N ALA A 185 9.98 9.49 -17.42
CA ALA A 185 11.13 10.38 -17.23
C ALA A 185 10.73 11.86 -17.34
N THR A 186 9.84 12.21 -18.28
CA THR A 186 9.33 13.58 -18.43
C THR A 186 8.51 14.00 -17.22
N ALA A 187 7.65 13.11 -16.71
CA ALA A 187 6.86 13.37 -15.51
C ALA A 187 7.76 13.60 -14.28
N LEU A 188 8.80 12.78 -14.12
CA LEU A 188 9.77 12.89 -13.04
C LEU A 188 10.57 14.21 -13.13
N LEU A 189 11.09 14.53 -14.32
CA LEU A 189 11.84 15.75 -14.57
C LEU A 189 10.98 16.99 -14.28
N GLY A 190 9.76 17.04 -14.83
CA GLY A 190 8.83 18.15 -14.59
C GLY A 190 8.49 18.34 -13.12
N PHE A 191 8.34 17.25 -12.36
CA PHE A 191 8.11 17.32 -10.93
C PHE A 191 9.32 17.87 -10.16
N PHE A 192 10.53 17.39 -10.44
CA PHE A 192 11.73 17.92 -9.79
C PHE A 192 11.98 19.39 -10.14
N THR A 193 11.73 19.80 -11.38
CA THR A 193 11.79 21.21 -11.78
C THR A 193 10.81 22.05 -10.96
N LEU A 194 9.56 21.59 -10.78
CA LEU A 194 8.57 22.30 -9.96
C LEU A 194 9.00 22.41 -8.50
N ILE A 195 9.54 21.35 -7.90
CA ILE A 195 10.05 21.39 -6.53
C ILE A 195 11.17 22.41 -6.41
N ILE A 196 12.15 22.38 -7.31
CA ILE A 196 13.30 23.29 -7.28
C ILE A 196 12.82 24.74 -7.43
N LEU A 197 11.87 25.01 -8.34
CA LEU A 197 11.30 26.34 -8.51
C LEU A 197 10.51 26.80 -7.28
N ALA A 198 9.70 25.92 -6.68
CA ALA A 198 8.95 26.23 -5.47
C ALA A 198 9.87 26.50 -4.28
N PHE A 199 10.93 25.71 -4.10
CA PHE A 199 11.94 25.94 -3.08
C PHE A 199 12.72 27.23 -3.34
N GLY A 200 13.15 27.45 -4.58
CA GLY A 200 13.89 28.66 -4.97
C GLY A 200 13.07 29.94 -4.74
N PHE A 201 11.81 29.94 -5.16
CA PHE A 201 10.92 31.08 -4.97
C PHE A 201 10.52 31.26 -3.50
N GLY A 202 10.21 30.18 -2.79
CA GLY A 202 9.85 30.21 -1.36
C GLY A 202 11.01 30.68 -0.47
N PHE A 203 12.20 30.12 -0.66
CA PHE A 203 13.40 30.53 0.07
C PHE A 203 13.83 31.96 -0.31
N GLY A 204 13.80 32.30 -1.60
CA GLY A 204 14.14 33.64 -2.07
C GLY A 204 13.22 34.71 -1.52
N SER A 205 11.91 34.48 -1.55
CA SER A 205 10.92 35.42 -0.99
C SER A 205 11.04 35.56 0.53
N TRP A 206 11.25 34.46 1.26
CA TRP A 206 11.51 34.50 2.70
C TRP A 206 12.79 35.27 3.04
N TYR A 207 13.88 34.99 2.31
CA TYR A 207 15.16 35.65 2.51
C TYR A 207 15.07 37.16 2.25
N LEU A 208 14.45 37.56 1.14
CA LEU A 208 14.24 38.97 0.80
C LEU A 208 13.36 39.69 1.83
N ALA A 209 12.27 39.05 2.30
CA ALA A 209 11.42 39.60 3.34
C ALA A 209 12.19 39.81 4.65
N ARG A 210 13.04 38.85 5.05
CA ARG A 210 13.87 38.96 6.25
C ARG A 210 14.96 40.02 6.12
N ALA A 211 15.56 40.15 4.94
CA ALA A 211 16.51 41.22 4.65
C ALA A 211 15.85 42.61 4.73
N HIS A 212 14.61 42.74 4.25
CA HIS A 212 13.86 44.00 4.35
C HIS A 212 13.57 44.39 5.80
N GLN A 213 13.12 43.44 6.63
CA GLN A 213 12.90 43.67 8.07
C GLN A 213 14.17 44.09 8.82
N GLN A 214 15.33 43.52 8.47
CA GLN A 214 16.61 43.89 9.06
C GLN A 214 17.01 45.32 8.66
N LEU A 215 16.80 45.70 7.40
CA LEU A 215 17.05 47.06 6.90
C LEU A 215 16.17 48.12 7.59
N GLU A 216 14.89 47.82 7.81
CA GLU A 216 13.99 48.71 8.54
C GLU A 216 14.40 48.88 10.01
N LEU A 217 14.81 47.79 10.67
CA LEU A 217 15.34 47.83 12.04
C LEU A 217 16.61 48.68 12.16
N VAL A 218 17.56 48.53 11.22
CA VAL A 218 18.79 49.34 11.20
C VAL A 218 18.45 50.82 10.98
N ARG A 219 17.57 51.14 10.03
CA ARG A 219 17.14 52.52 9.78
C ARG A 219 16.43 53.15 10.99
N ALA A 220 15.60 52.38 11.68
CA ALA A 220 14.93 52.84 12.90
C ALA A 220 15.91 53.05 14.06
N LEU A 221 16.95 52.22 14.14
CA LEU A 221 18.01 52.37 15.14
C LEU A 221 18.87 53.60 14.87
N ASP A 222 19.28 53.82 13.62
CA ASP A 222 20.07 55.00 13.22
C ASP A 222 19.27 56.29 13.48
N ALA A 223 17.98 56.32 13.11
CA ALA A 223 17.11 57.46 13.38
C ALA A 223 16.86 57.72 14.88
N ALA A 224 16.99 56.70 15.73
CA ALA A 224 16.90 56.84 17.18
C ALA A 224 18.22 57.27 17.83
N PHE A 225 19.37 57.03 17.19
CA PHE A 225 20.68 57.52 17.63
C PHE A 225 20.94 58.97 17.20
N ASP A 226 20.33 59.42 16.10
CA ASP A 226 20.44 60.79 15.57
C ASP A 226 19.44 61.79 16.21
N ALA A 227 18.54 61.34 17.10
CA ALA A 227 17.53 62.14 17.81
C ALA A 227 17.90 62.42 19.27
#